data_AF-A0A8D8JIM9-F1
#
_entry.id   AF-A0A8D8JIM9-F1
#
_cell.length_a   1.000
_cell.length_b   1.000
_cell.length_c   1.000
_cell.angle_alpha   90.00
_cell.angle_beta   90.00
_cell.angle_gamma   90.00
#
_symmetry.space_group_name_H-M   'P 1'
#
loop_
_entity.id
_entity.type
_entity.pdbx_description
1 polymer ?
#
loop_
_entity_poly.entity_id
_entity_poly.type
_entity_poly.pdbx_seq_one_letter_code
_entity_poly.pdbx_strand_id
1 'polypeptide(L)'
;MDPTEYKTLHETSMQNNNGTTPLDVFLHIAPSFFTTFHTVQLVSAATIVHVPTRFLLEFSLIVVPFVLFVTVLHPMVLNITVTMALVTVVSVVHQMRLKTHFAPFVQIPGRKPQFMSAARALINLMTAVCILAVDFRIFPRELAKTETFGFGLMDVGVGLYVFSNGIVYRVNTEQRLSWKRVGEVLLGSCPLVVLGAARFFVTQEIDYQQHVSEYGVHWNFFVTLAFVKILGTFIMDAIKDPEIAKFIAITVLCCH
;
A
#
# COMPACT_ATOMS: atom_id res chain seq x y z
N MET A 1 23.89 22.22 -9.10
CA MET A 1 24.39 20.89 -8.74
C MET A 1 24.47 20.09 -10.02
N ASP A 2 25.63 19.50 -10.28
CA ASP A 2 25.84 18.57 -11.37
C ASP A 2 24.98 17.31 -11.11
N PRO A 3 24.39 16.63 -12.12
CA PRO A 3 23.55 15.45 -11.89
C PRO A 3 24.29 14.32 -11.16
N THR A 4 25.58 14.16 -11.42
CA THR A 4 26.49 13.22 -10.76
C THR A 4 26.70 13.57 -9.29
N GLU A 5 26.86 14.86 -8.98
CA GLU A 5 26.98 15.36 -7.61
C GLU A 5 25.68 15.14 -6.83
N TYR A 6 24.52 15.45 -7.43
CA TYR A 6 23.21 15.16 -6.84
C TYR A 6 23.02 13.67 -6.55
N LYS A 7 23.40 12.82 -7.52
CA LYS A 7 23.41 11.36 -7.39
C LYS A 7 24.22 10.95 -6.15
N THR A 8 25.52 11.26 -6.12
CA THR A 8 26.38 10.87 -4.98
C THR A 8 25.87 11.36 -3.63
N LEU A 9 25.30 12.58 -3.56
CA LEU A 9 24.73 13.12 -2.34
C LEU A 9 23.49 12.33 -1.89
N HIS A 10 22.61 11.98 -2.82
CA HIS A 10 21.41 11.21 -2.53
C HIS A 10 21.75 9.79 -2.04
N GLU A 11 22.65 9.09 -2.73
CA GLU A 11 23.14 7.76 -2.35
C GLU A 11 23.76 7.77 -0.95
N THR A 12 24.66 8.71 -0.70
CA THR A 12 25.31 8.86 0.62
C THR A 12 24.30 9.19 1.71
N SER A 13 23.27 9.98 1.38
CA SER A 13 22.19 10.29 2.30
C SER A 13 21.30 9.09 2.64
N MET A 14 21.26 8.04 1.82
CA MET A 14 20.41 6.87 2.04
C MET A 14 21.15 5.67 2.68
N GLN A 15 22.48 5.64 2.61
CA GLN A 15 23.32 4.58 3.20
C GLN A 15 23.27 4.55 4.74
N ASN A 16 23.28 3.36 5.34
CA ASN A 16 23.22 3.11 6.79
C ASN A 16 21.93 3.64 7.43
N ASN A 17 20.79 3.46 6.78
CA ASN A 17 19.50 3.84 7.35
C ASN A 17 18.96 2.74 8.28
N ASN A 18 18.75 3.09 9.55
CA ASN A 18 18.21 2.20 10.59
C ASN A 18 16.70 2.44 10.83
N GLY A 19 16.07 3.32 10.05
CA GLY A 19 14.63 3.56 10.08
C GLY A 19 14.09 4.05 11.43
N THR A 20 12.84 3.68 11.69
CA THR A 20 12.04 4.06 12.87
C THR A 20 11.48 2.83 13.60
N THR A 21 10.60 3.06 14.58
CA THR A 21 9.89 2.00 15.28
C THR A 21 8.65 1.52 14.52
N PRO A 22 8.15 0.29 14.77
CA PRO A 22 6.89 -0.19 14.18
C PRO A 22 5.69 0.71 14.49
N LEU A 23 5.68 1.30 15.68
CA LEU A 23 4.64 2.22 16.11
C LEU A 23 4.65 3.48 15.24
N ASP A 24 5.82 4.05 14.97
CA ASP A 24 5.94 5.26 14.15
C ASP A 24 5.48 5.00 12.72
N VAL A 25 5.83 3.85 12.15
CA VAL A 25 5.34 3.46 10.81
C VAL A 25 3.82 3.30 10.81
N PHE A 26 3.25 2.68 11.85
CA PHE A 26 1.80 2.57 11.99
C PHE A 26 1.12 3.94 12.11
N LEU A 27 1.71 4.87 12.87
CA LEU A 27 1.23 6.25 13.01
C LEU A 27 1.27 7.03 11.69
N HIS A 28 2.12 6.66 10.73
CA HIS A 28 2.10 7.25 9.38
C HIS A 28 1.00 6.67 8.49
N ILE A 29 0.58 5.43 8.73
CA ILE A 29 -0.43 4.73 7.93
C ILE A 29 -1.85 5.08 8.42
N ALA A 30 -2.08 5.13 9.74
CA ALA A 30 -3.40 5.30 10.34
C ALA A 30 -4.14 6.60 9.91
N PRO A 31 -3.50 7.78 9.84
CA PRO A 31 -4.15 9.02 9.42
C PRO A 31 -4.79 8.94 8.02
N SER A 32 -4.21 8.18 7.10
CA SER A 32 -4.73 8.00 5.74
C SER A 32 -6.11 7.32 5.74
N PHE A 33 -6.37 6.44 6.71
CA PHE A 33 -7.69 5.81 6.88
C PHE A 33 -8.69 6.79 7.52
N PHE A 34 -8.27 7.57 8.51
CA PHE A 34 -9.13 8.57 9.15
C PHE A 34 -9.53 9.70 8.19
N THR A 35 -8.58 10.21 7.40
CA THR A 35 -8.85 11.23 6.37
C THR A 35 -9.82 10.73 5.31
N THR A 36 -9.67 9.47 4.87
CA THR A 36 -10.63 8.84 3.95
C THR A 36 -12.03 8.75 4.57
N PHE A 37 -12.13 8.31 5.84
CA PHE A 37 -13.40 8.23 6.56
C PHE A 37 -14.10 9.60 6.66
N HIS A 38 -13.36 10.64 7.07
CA HIS A 38 -13.89 12.00 7.17
C HIS A 38 -14.25 12.60 5.81
N THR A 39 -13.49 12.31 4.76
CA THR A 39 -13.80 12.75 3.39
C THR A 39 -15.12 12.16 2.91
N VAL A 40 -15.34 10.85 3.12
CA VAL A 40 -16.61 10.19 2.78
C VAL A 40 -17.78 10.81 3.55
N GLN A 41 -17.59 11.06 4.85
CA GLN A 41 -18.60 11.70 5.68
C GLN A 41 -18.94 13.12 5.19
N LEU A 42 -17.91 13.91 4.85
CA LEU A 42 -18.09 15.28 4.35
C LEU A 42 -18.82 15.30 3.01
N VAL A 43 -18.40 14.48 2.05
CA VAL A 43 -19.04 14.36 0.73
C VAL A 43 -20.51 13.95 0.88
N SER A 44 -20.80 13.02 1.81
CA SER A 44 -22.16 12.61 2.09
C SER A 44 -22.99 13.69 2.77
N ALA A 45 -22.42 14.43 3.73
CA ALA A 45 -23.12 15.50 4.43
C ALA A 45 -23.39 16.71 3.53
N ALA A 46 -22.46 17.03 2.63
CA ALA A 46 -22.59 18.12 1.67
C ALA A 46 -23.45 17.74 0.44
N THR A 47 -23.91 16.49 0.33
CA THR A 47 -24.74 15.98 -0.79
C THR A 47 -24.16 16.31 -2.17
N ILE A 48 -22.83 16.22 -2.33
CA ILE A 48 -22.15 16.61 -3.56
C ILE A 48 -22.39 15.54 -4.64
N VAL A 49 -23.25 15.86 -5.60
CA VAL A 49 -23.58 14.98 -6.74
C VAL A 49 -22.66 15.22 -7.95
N HIS A 50 -22.08 16.42 -8.07
CA HIS A 50 -21.23 16.80 -9.21
C HIS A 50 -19.90 16.04 -9.19
N VAL A 51 -19.70 15.16 -10.17
CA VAL A 51 -18.53 14.26 -10.27
C VAL A 51 -17.19 15.00 -10.26
N PRO A 52 -16.98 16.08 -11.05
CA PRO A 52 -15.68 16.77 -11.06
C PRO A 52 -15.35 17.41 -9.71
N THR A 53 -16.35 18.06 -9.08
CA THR A 53 -16.19 18.69 -7.77
C THR A 53 -15.88 17.66 -6.69
N ARG A 54 -16.59 16.52 -6.72
CA ARG A 54 -16.33 15.41 -5.82
C ARG A 54 -14.92 14.86 -5.98
N PHE A 55 -14.47 14.64 -7.22
CA PHE A 55 -13.11 14.19 -7.50
C PHE A 55 -12.06 15.16 -6.98
N LEU A 56 -12.21 16.46 -7.25
CA LEU A 56 -11.27 17.48 -6.77
C LEU A 56 -11.21 17.53 -5.25
N LEU A 57 -12.36 17.41 -4.58
CA LEU A 57 -12.45 17.37 -3.13
C LEU A 57 -11.77 16.09 -2.58
N GLU A 58 -12.10 14.91 -3.10
CA GLU A 58 -11.49 13.64 -2.67
C GLU A 58 -9.98 13.66 -2.90
N PHE A 59 -9.50 14.15 -4.05
CA PHE A 59 -8.08 14.31 -4.32
C PHE A 59 -7.42 15.26 -3.32
N SER A 60 -8.02 16.43 -3.09
CA SER A 60 -7.47 17.46 -2.21
C SER A 60 -7.47 17.06 -0.73
N LEU A 61 -8.43 16.24 -0.29
CA LEU A 61 -8.54 15.81 1.11
C LEU A 61 -7.87 14.47 1.43
N ILE A 62 -7.51 13.69 0.41
CA ILE A 62 -6.82 12.40 0.60
C ILE A 62 -5.35 12.51 0.20
N VAL A 63 -5.04 13.01 -1.00
CA VAL A 63 -3.67 13.00 -1.53
C VAL A 63 -2.81 14.07 -0.88
N VAL A 64 -3.29 15.32 -0.85
CA VAL A 64 -2.51 16.45 -0.31
C VAL A 64 -2.16 16.27 1.17
N PRO A 65 -3.09 15.88 2.07
CA PRO A 65 -2.75 15.68 3.47
C PRO A 65 -1.77 14.53 3.65
N PHE A 66 -1.93 13.44 2.90
CA PHE A 66 -0.99 12.33 2.96
C PHE A 66 0.43 12.75 2.57
N VAL A 67 0.59 13.48 1.46
CA VAL A 67 1.90 14.02 1.05
C VAL A 67 2.50 14.91 2.13
N LEU A 68 1.71 15.79 2.74
CA LEU A 68 2.18 16.66 3.83
C LEU A 68 2.60 15.86 5.06
N PHE A 69 1.87 14.81 5.44
CA PHE A 69 2.17 13.95 6.59
C PHE A 69 3.49 13.19 6.43
N VAL A 70 3.76 12.65 5.24
CA VAL A 70 5.00 11.89 4.99
C VAL A 70 6.20 12.77 4.65
N THR A 71 6.02 14.10 4.60
CA THR A 71 7.11 15.05 4.29
C THR A 71 7.31 16.04 5.44
N VAL A 72 6.70 17.21 5.36
CA VAL A 72 6.93 18.34 6.28
C VAL A 72 6.37 18.09 7.67
N LEU A 73 5.24 17.39 7.78
CA LEU A 73 4.54 17.18 9.04
C LEU A 73 4.93 15.88 9.77
N HIS A 74 5.93 15.15 9.25
CA HIS A 74 6.46 13.93 9.88
C HIS A 74 6.74 14.09 11.40
N PRO A 75 7.40 15.17 11.88
CA PRO A 75 7.69 15.31 13.31
C PRO A 75 6.44 15.42 14.20
N MET A 76 5.29 15.80 13.61
CA MET A 76 4.02 15.98 14.31
C MET A 76 3.07 14.81 14.12
N VAL A 77 3.51 13.69 13.54
CA VAL A 77 2.67 12.55 13.17
C VAL A 77 1.84 12.00 14.33
N LEU A 78 2.42 11.93 15.54
CA LEU A 78 1.73 11.45 16.73
C LEU A 78 0.55 12.36 17.07
N ASN A 79 0.78 13.66 17.15
CA ASN A 79 -0.25 14.64 17.48
C ASN A 79 -1.38 14.63 16.43
N ILE A 80 -1.02 14.53 15.16
CA ILE A 80 -1.98 14.45 14.05
C ILE A 80 -2.81 13.15 14.14
N THR A 81 -2.17 12.02 14.41
CA THR A 81 -2.88 10.74 14.49
C THR A 81 -3.83 10.71 15.68
N VAL A 82 -3.39 11.17 16.85
CA VAL A 82 -4.22 11.23 18.05
C VAL A 82 -5.41 12.17 17.86
N THR A 83 -5.20 13.35 17.28
CA THR A 83 -6.29 14.30 17.00
C THR A 83 -7.30 13.73 16.00
N MET A 84 -6.84 13.11 14.90
CA MET A 84 -7.72 12.46 13.92
C MET A 84 -8.47 11.27 14.52
N ALA A 85 -7.83 10.48 15.39
CA ALA A 85 -8.49 9.39 16.10
C ALA A 85 -9.58 9.92 17.04
N LEU A 86 -9.31 10.98 17.81
CA LEU A 86 -10.31 11.61 18.68
C LEU A 86 -11.50 12.16 17.88
N VAL A 87 -11.25 12.87 16.78
CA VAL A 87 -12.31 13.40 15.90
C VAL A 87 -13.11 12.26 15.27
N THR A 88 -12.47 11.16 14.89
CA THR A 88 -13.15 9.95 14.39
C THR A 88 -14.05 9.35 15.47
N VAL A 89 -13.57 9.18 16.70
CA VAL A 89 -14.37 8.65 17.82
C VAL A 89 -15.59 9.54 18.09
N VAL A 90 -15.40 10.86 18.16
CA VAL A 90 -16.51 11.81 18.35
C VAL A 90 -17.52 11.73 17.22
N SER A 91 -17.05 11.67 15.97
CA SER A 91 -17.91 11.54 14.79
C SER A 91 -18.71 10.23 14.81
N VAL A 92 -18.07 9.10 15.12
CA VAL A 92 -18.72 7.79 15.21
C VAL A 92 -19.76 7.77 16.33
N VAL A 93 -19.44 8.30 17.52
CA VAL A 93 -20.40 8.39 18.64
C VAL A 93 -21.59 9.28 18.26
N HIS A 94 -21.34 10.40 17.58
CA HIS A 94 -22.41 11.27 17.09
C HIS A 94 -23.33 10.57 16.09
N GLN A 95 -22.77 9.85 15.11
CA GLN A 95 -23.53 9.06 14.14
C GLN A 95 -24.35 7.94 14.81
N MET A 96 -23.77 7.25 15.80
CA MET A 96 -24.47 6.23 16.58
C MET A 96 -25.64 6.82 17.37
N ARG A 97 -25.46 8.01 17.97
CA ARG A 97 -26.52 8.70 18.72
C ARG A 97 -27.66 9.19 17.83
N LEU A 98 -27.34 9.74 16.66
CA LEU A 98 -28.35 10.24 15.72
C LEU A 98 -29.11 9.13 15.00
N LYS A 99 -28.79 7.85 15.25
CA LYS A 99 -29.32 6.70 14.50
C LYS A 99 -29.30 6.93 12.99
N THR A 100 -28.33 7.70 12.51
CA THR A 100 -28.01 7.79 11.09
C THR A 100 -27.35 6.47 10.75
N HIS A 101 -28.15 5.41 10.68
CA HIS A 101 -27.82 4.25 9.89
C HIS A 101 -27.72 4.80 8.47
N PHE A 102 -26.53 5.26 8.09
CA PHE A 102 -26.08 5.13 6.71
C PHE A 102 -26.56 3.75 6.30
N ALA A 103 -27.42 3.72 5.27
CA ALA A 103 -28.31 2.60 4.92
C ALA A 103 -27.69 1.26 5.34
N PRO A 104 -28.47 0.36 5.99
CA PRO A 104 -27.95 -0.92 6.47
C PRO A 104 -27.04 -1.46 5.40
N PHE A 105 -25.85 -1.90 5.78
CA PHE A 105 -24.85 -2.47 4.89
C PHE A 105 -25.48 -3.65 4.17
N VAL A 106 -26.25 -3.38 3.12
CA VAL A 106 -26.85 -4.36 2.23
C VAL A 106 -25.67 -4.77 1.38
N GLN A 107 -24.90 -5.71 1.91
CA GLN A 107 -24.04 -6.55 1.10
C GLN A 107 -24.97 -7.23 0.10
N ILE A 108 -25.06 -6.65 -1.09
CA ILE A 108 -25.67 -7.31 -2.24
C ILE A 108 -24.87 -8.62 -2.41
N PRO A 109 -25.51 -9.79 -2.26
CA PRO A 109 -24.82 -11.07 -2.39
C PRO A 109 -24.03 -11.10 -3.69
N GLY A 110 -22.72 -11.32 -3.61
CA GLY A 110 -21.80 -11.38 -4.76
C GLY A 110 -20.96 -10.13 -5.05
N ARG A 111 -21.32 -8.94 -4.53
CA ARG A 111 -20.52 -7.71 -4.70
C ARG A 111 -19.52 -7.56 -3.55
N LYS A 112 -18.24 -7.32 -3.90
CA LYS A 112 -17.18 -7.09 -2.90
C LYS A 112 -17.54 -5.83 -2.08
N PRO A 113 -17.31 -5.83 -0.76
CA PRO A 113 -17.63 -4.67 0.06
C PRO A 113 -16.77 -3.48 -0.36
N GLN A 114 -17.39 -2.30 -0.43
CA GLN A 114 -16.76 -1.10 -0.98
C GLN A 114 -15.50 -0.68 -0.21
N PHE A 115 -15.45 -0.93 1.11
CA PHE A 115 -14.28 -0.63 1.94
C PHE A 115 -13.02 -1.36 1.47
N MET A 116 -13.13 -2.61 0.98
CA MET A 116 -11.97 -3.36 0.50
C MET A 116 -11.36 -2.72 -0.75
N SER A 117 -12.21 -2.15 -1.60
CA SER A 117 -11.75 -1.43 -2.79
C SER A 117 -11.10 -0.10 -2.42
N ALA A 118 -11.67 0.62 -1.44
CA ALA A 118 -11.10 1.86 -0.92
C ALA A 118 -9.74 1.63 -0.23
N ALA A 119 -9.64 0.61 0.64
CA ALA A 119 -8.37 0.26 1.31
C ALA A 119 -7.27 -0.12 0.30
N ARG A 120 -7.63 -0.86 -0.76
CA ARG A 120 -6.73 -1.16 -1.88
C ARG A 120 -6.24 0.09 -2.60
N ALA A 121 -7.17 0.99 -2.94
CA ALA A 121 -6.83 2.24 -3.60
C ALA A 121 -5.91 3.09 -2.72
N LEU A 122 -6.18 3.15 -1.42
CA LEU A 122 -5.35 3.88 -0.45
C LEU A 122 -3.95 3.28 -0.35
N ILE A 123 -3.81 1.96 -0.22
CA ILE A 123 -2.49 1.29 -0.20
C ILE A 123 -1.70 1.61 -1.47
N ASN A 124 -2.31 1.49 -2.65
CA ASN A 124 -1.65 1.81 -3.92
C ASN A 124 -1.25 3.29 -4.03
N LEU A 125 -2.13 4.19 -3.58
CA LEU A 125 -1.87 5.63 -3.55
C LEU A 125 -0.69 5.95 -2.64
N MET A 126 -0.69 5.42 -1.42
CA MET A 126 0.38 5.63 -0.45
C MET A 126 1.71 5.10 -1.01
N THR A 127 1.72 3.89 -1.58
CA THR A 127 2.91 3.32 -2.21
C THR A 127 3.42 4.20 -3.35
N ALA A 128 2.55 4.67 -4.24
CA ALA A 128 2.95 5.54 -5.34
C ALA A 128 3.54 6.88 -4.85
N VAL A 129 2.90 7.49 -3.85
CA VAL A 129 3.41 8.73 -3.24
C VAL A 129 4.76 8.50 -2.56
N CYS A 130 4.94 7.43 -1.79
CA CYS A 130 6.23 7.16 -1.14
C CYS A 130 7.35 6.84 -2.15
N ILE A 131 7.05 6.09 -3.22
CA ILE A 131 8.02 5.82 -4.31
C ILE A 131 8.46 7.11 -4.98
N LEU A 132 7.57 8.07 -5.18
CA LEU A 132 7.92 9.36 -5.76
C LEU A 132 8.61 10.28 -4.75
N ALA A 133 8.14 10.29 -3.51
CA ALA A 133 8.61 11.20 -2.47
C ALA A 133 10.06 10.92 -2.06
N VAL A 134 10.50 9.65 -2.05
CA VAL A 134 11.85 9.26 -1.63
C VAL A 134 12.94 9.95 -2.45
N ASP A 135 12.69 10.24 -3.73
CA ASP A 135 13.66 10.88 -4.63
C ASP A 135 13.92 12.36 -4.25
N PHE A 136 13.07 12.94 -3.39
CA PHE A 136 13.17 14.32 -2.93
C PHE A 136 13.72 14.42 -1.50
N ARG A 137 14.57 15.44 -1.26
CA ARG A 137 15.17 15.71 0.06
C ARG A 137 14.16 16.05 1.18
N ILE A 138 12.94 16.40 0.81
CA ILE A 138 11.87 16.73 1.76
C ILE A 138 11.29 15.47 2.43
N PHE A 139 11.53 14.29 1.85
CA PHE A 139 11.13 13.03 2.44
C PHE A 139 12.12 12.64 3.54
N PRO A 140 11.66 12.39 4.78
CA PRO A 140 12.52 12.05 5.90
C PRO A 140 13.21 10.71 5.65
N ARG A 141 14.53 10.69 5.79
CA ARG A 141 15.37 9.50 5.61
C ARG A 141 14.92 8.32 6.47
N GLU A 142 14.45 8.58 7.69
CA GLU A 142 14.02 7.54 8.63
C GLU A 142 12.80 6.75 8.12
N LEU A 143 11.97 7.32 7.22
CA LEU A 143 10.86 6.61 6.58
C LEU A 143 11.27 5.85 5.32
N ALA A 144 12.48 6.11 4.80
CA ALA A 144 13.03 5.40 3.65
C ALA A 144 13.34 3.95 4.01
N LYS A 145 13.74 3.18 3.01
CA LYS A 145 14.10 1.78 3.18
C LYS A 145 15.22 1.61 4.20
N THR A 146 15.08 0.60 5.07
CA THR A 146 16.12 0.24 6.04
C THR A 146 17.13 -0.73 5.44
N GLU A 147 18.40 -0.64 5.83
CA GLU A 147 19.47 -1.52 5.28
C GLU A 147 19.76 -2.74 6.15
N THR A 148 19.76 -2.58 7.48
CA THR A 148 20.18 -3.65 8.41
C THR A 148 19.14 -3.96 9.48
N PHE A 149 18.67 -2.93 10.20
CA PHE A 149 17.72 -3.06 11.29
C PHE A 149 16.71 -1.91 11.29
N GLY A 150 15.57 -2.12 11.94
CA GLY A 150 14.51 -1.11 12.12
C GLY A 150 13.38 -1.22 11.10
N PHE A 151 12.50 -0.21 11.08
CA PHE A 151 11.30 -0.20 10.23
C PHE A 151 11.17 1.13 9.48
N GLY A 152 11.16 1.06 8.15
CA GLY A 152 10.80 2.18 7.28
C GLY A 152 9.35 2.08 6.81
N LEU A 153 8.72 3.22 6.52
CA LEU A 153 7.40 3.24 5.87
C LEU A 153 7.46 2.57 4.49
N MET A 154 8.60 2.70 3.79
CA MET A 154 8.81 2.06 2.49
C MET A 154 8.89 0.54 2.56
N ASP A 155 9.32 -0.03 3.70
CA ASP A 155 9.43 -1.48 3.88
C ASP A 155 8.06 -2.15 3.96
N VAL A 156 7.07 -1.44 4.51
CA VAL A 156 5.70 -1.92 4.70
C VAL A 156 4.90 -1.95 3.39
N GLY A 157 5.26 -1.11 2.41
CA GLY A 157 4.49 -0.95 1.17
C GLY A 157 4.30 -2.26 0.40
N VAL A 158 5.37 -3.05 0.25
CA VAL A 158 5.32 -4.35 -0.46
C VAL A 158 4.41 -5.33 0.27
N GLY A 159 4.55 -5.43 1.59
CA GLY A 159 3.75 -6.32 2.43
C GLY A 159 2.26 -5.97 2.36
N LEU A 160 1.92 -4.68 2.51
CA LEU A 160 0.54 -4.21 2.39
C LEU A 160 -0.03 -4.46 1.00
N TYR A 161 0.75 -4.27 -0.08
CA TYR A 161 0.29 -4.53 -1.43
C TYR A 161 -0.04 -6.02 -1.65
N VAL A 162 0.83 -6.93 -1.19
CA VAL A 162 0.60 -8.38 -1.26
C VAL A 162 -0.61 -8.77 -0.42
N PHE A 163 -0.69 -8.30 0.84
CA PHE A 163 -1.81 -8.53 1.74
C PHE A 163 -3.14 -8.09 1.14
N SER A 164 -3.17 -6.88 0.55
CA SER A 164 -4.36 -6.30 -0.05
C SER A 164 -4.86 -7.05 -1.28
N ASN A 165 -3.95 -7.62 -2.08
CA ASN A 165 -4.30 -8.51 -3.17
C ASN A 165 -4.77 -9.88 -2.66
N GLY A 166 -4.15 -10.41 -1.60
CA GLY A 166 -4.53 -11.66 -0.94
C GLY A 166 -5.94 -11.61 -0.34
N ILE A 167 -6.31 -10.53 0.34
CA ILE A 167 -7.64 -10.36 0.95
C ILE A 167 -8.78 -10.43 -0.09
N VAL A 168 -8.50 -10.04 -1.34
CA VAL A 168 -9.48 -10.06 -2.44
C VAL A 168 -9.42 -11.36 -3.26
N TYR A 169 -8.46 -12.23 -2.97
CA TYR A 169 -8.32 -13.51 -3.64
C TYR A 169 -9.57 -14.36 -3.40
N ARG A 170 -10.14 -14.87 -4.49
CA ARG A 170 -11.26 -15.81 -4.43
C ARG A 170 -10.72 -17.20 -4.69
N VAL A 171 -10.82 -18.06 -3.69
CA VAL A 171 -10.54 -19.48 -3.85
C VAL A 171 -11.58 -20.06 -4.79
N ASN A 172 -11.13 -20.67 -5.88
CA ASN A 172 -12.00 -21.31 -6.83
C ASN A 172 -11.88 -22.82 -6.64
N THR A 173 -12.72 -23.39 -5.77
CA THR A 173 -12.62 -24.78 -5.30
C THR A 173 -12.74 -25.80 -6.44
N GLU A 174 -13.34 -25.42 -7.57
CA GLU A 174 -13.52 -26.31 -8.73
C GLU A 174 -12.33 -26.32 -9.71
N GLN A 175 -11.46 -25.32 -9.65
CA GLN A 175 -10.34 -25.21 -10.60
C GLN A 175 -9.10 -25.93 -10.05
N ARG A 176 -8.83 -27.13 -10.59
CA ARG A 176 -7.59 -27.87 -10.35
C ARG A 176 -6.46 -27.37 -11.25
N LEU A 177 -5.21 -27.60 -10.82
CA LEU A 177 -4.00 -27.40 -11.61
C LEU A 177 -4.17 -28.01 -13.02
N SER A 178 -4.30 -27.12 -14.02
CA SER A 178 -4.44 -27.46 -15.42
C SER A 178 -3.49 -26.59 -16.22
N TRP A 179 -2.96 -27.10 -17.34
CA TRP A 179 -2.12 -26.34 -18.25
C TRP A 179 -2.78 -25.02 -18.72
N LYS A 180 -4.12 -25.02 -18.87
CA LYS A 180 -4.88 -23.80 -19.18
C LYS A 180 -4.81 -22.77 -18.05
N ARG A 181 -4.96 -23.22 -16.81
CA ARG A 181 -4.90 -22.38 -15.60
C ARG A 181 -3.49 -21.80 -15.41
N VAL A 182 -2.45 -22.61 -15.62
CA VAL A 182 -1.06 -22.15 -15.61
C VAL A 182 -0.86 -21.03 -16.64
N GLY A 183 -1.36 -21.23 -17.87
CA GLY A 183 -1.33 -20.21 -18.91
C GLY A 183 -2.03 -18.90 -18.53
N GLU A 184 -3.23 -18.98 -17.93
CA GLU A 184 -3.98 -17.81 -17.44
C GLU A 184 -3.23 -17.05 -16.34
N VAL A 185 -2.63 -17.76 -15.38
CA VAL A 185 -1.87 -17.16 -14.28
C VAL A 185 -0.61 -16.47 -14.78
N LEU A 186 0.11 -17.10 -15.71
CA LEU A 186 1.29 -16.53 -16.35
C LEU A 186 0.93 -15.31 -17.19
N LEU A 187 -0.12 -15.40 -18.01
CA LEU A 187 -0.61 -14.28 -18.82
C LEU A 187 -1.08 -13.12 -17.93
N GLY A 188 -1.78 -13.42 -16.84
CA GLY A 188 -2.22 -12.43 -15.86
C GLY A 188 -1.07 -11.81 -15.08
N SER A 189 0.10 -12.46 -15.01
CA SER A 189 1.31 -11.93 -14.36
C SER A 189 2.25 -11.24 -15.34
N CYS A 190 2.03 -11.42 -16.66
CA CYS A 190 2.82 -10.83 -17.73
C CYS A 190 2.99 -9.31 -17.59
N PRO A 191 1.95 -8.50 -17.28
CA PRO A 191 2.13 -7.06 -17.11
C PRO A 191 3.16 -6.69 -16.03
N LEU A 192 3.23 -7.46 -14.93
CA LEU A 192 4.21 -7.21 -13.86
C LEU A 192 5.62 -7.58 -14.30
N VAL A 193 5.76 -8.68 -15.04
CA VAL A 193 7.07 -9.11 -15.59
C VAL A 193 7.57 -8.09 -16.60
N VAL A 194 6.70 -7.59 -17.49
CA VAL A 194 7.03 -6.54 -18.46
C VAL A 194 7.43 -5.25 -17.75
N LEU A 195 6.69 -4.82 -16.73
CA LEU A 195 7.06 -3.65 -15.91
C LEU A 195 8.41 -3.84 -15.19
N GLY A 196 8.68 -5.04 -14.68
CA GLY A 196 9.96 -5.39 -14.07
C GLY A 196 11.12 -5.33 -15.05
N ALA A 197 10.94 -5.89 -16.25
CA ALA A 197 11.93 -5.81 -17.32
C ALA A 197 12.14 -4.37 -17.79
N ALA A 198 11.06 -3.62 -18.02
CA ALA A 198 11.12 -2.21 -18.42
C ALA A 198 11.88 -1.37 -17.38
N ARG A 199 11.58 -1.55 -16.08
CA ARG A 199 12.34 -0.88 -15.00
C ARG A 199 13.82 -1.23 -15.09
N PHE A 200 14.17 -2.51 -15.23
CA PHE A 200 15.56 -2.93 -15.33
C PHE A 200 16.28 -2.25 -16.50
N PHE A 201 15.76 -2.34 -17.72
CA PHE A 201 16.39 -1.71 -18.89
C PHE A 201 16.47 -0.19 -18.77
N VAL A 202 15.39 0.48 -18.38
CA VAL A 202 15.35 1.94 -18.27
C VAL A 202 16.32 2.45 -17.20
N THR A 203 16.41 1.76 -16.05
CA THR A 203 17.33 2.18 -14.99
C THR A 203 18.80 1.91 -15.34
N GLN A 204 19.09 0.91 -16.17
CA GLN A 204 20.43 0.71 -16.73
C GLN A 204 20.81 1.81 -17.73
N GLU A 205 19.91 2.18 -18.64
CA GLU A 205 20.17 3.21 -19.65
C GLU A 205 20.30 4.62 -19.05
N ILE A 206 19.57 4.92 -17.96
CA ILE A 206 19.58 6.23 -17.30
C ILE A 206 20.67 6.32 -16.20
N ASP A 207 21.43 5.23 -15.97
CA ASP A 207 22.37 5.10 -14.84
C ASP A 207 21.72 5.54 -13.51
N TYR A 208 20.51 5.02 -13.26
CA TYR A 208 19.76 5.33 -12.05
C TYR A 208 20.41 4.69 -10.83
N GLN A 209 20.23 5.30 -9.66
CA GLN A 209 20.76 4.79 -8.40
C GLN A 209 20.07 3.48 -8.02
N GLN A 210 20.74 2.36 -8.24
CA GLN A 210 20.25 1.06 -7.80
C GLN A 210 21.00 0.64 -6.54
N HIS A 211 20.29 0.56 -5.42
CA HIS A 211 20.80 -0.09 -4.23
C HIS A 211 20.85 -1.61 -4.47
N VAL A 212 22.01 -2.12 -4.91
CA VAL A 212 22.22 -3.55 -5.19
C VAL A 212 21.97 -4.41 -3.93
N SER A 213 22.14 -3.85 -2.75
CA SER A 213 21.82 -4.49 -1.46
C SER A 213 20.34 -4.81 -1.28
N GLU A 214 19.44 -4.16 -2.03
CA GLU A 214 18.00 -4.23 -1.81
C GLU A 214 17.35 -5.45 -2.45
N TYR A 215 17.59 -5.64 -3.75
CA TYR A 215 17.04 -6.75 -4.53
C TYR A 215 18.12 -7.48 -5.35
N GLY A 216 19.33 -6.94 -5.44
CA GLY A 216 20.34 -7.37 -6.41
C GLY A 216 20.23 -6.62 -7.74
N VAL A 217 21.14 -6.94 -8.66
CA VAL A 217 21.32 -6.18 -9.92
C VAL A 217 20.14 -6.36 -10.88
N HIS A 218 19.61 -7.57 -10.99
CA HIS A 218 18.61 -7.93 -12.01
C HIS A 218 17.18 -8.05 -11.47
N TRP A 219 17.03 -8.08 -10.15
CA TRP A 219 15.74 -8.30 -9.50
C TRP A 219 15.17 -6.98 -9.02
N ASN A 220 13.85 -6.86 -9.02
CA ASN A 220 13.19 -5.66 -8.51
C ASN A 220 11.82 -5.98 -7.94
N PHE A 221 11.22 -4.95 -7.33
CA PHE A 221 9.89 -4.99 -6.73
C PHE A 221 8.81 -5.64 -7.62
N PHE A 222 8.76 -5.33 -8.92
CA PHE A 222 7.73 -5.88 -9.81
C PHE A 222 7.93 -7.37 -10.07
N VAL A 223 9.18 -7.83 -10.17
CA VAL A 223 9.51 -9.25 -10.32
C VAL A 223 9.15 -10.03 -9.05
N THR A 224 9.43 -9.48 -7.86
CA THR A 224 8.98 -10.05 -6.58
C THR A 224 7.46 -10.22 -6.55
N LEU A 225 6.70 -9.18 -6.93
CA LEU A 225 5.24 -9.24 -6.96
C LEU A 225 4.70 -10.27 -7.98
N ALA A 226 5.34 -10.39 -9.15
CA ALA A 226 4.99 -11.41 -10.13
C ALA A 226 5.20 -12.81 -9.55
N PHE A 227 6.34 -13.05 -8.91
CA PHE A 227 6.67 -14.33 -8.30
C PHE A 227 5.71 -14.69 -7.16
N VAL A 228 5.44 -13.75 -6.25
CA VAL A 228 4.46 -13.93 -5.16
C VAL A 228 3.07 -14.24 -5.70
N LYS A 229 2.64 -13.57 -6.76
CA LYS A 229 1.34 -13.83 -7.40
C LYS A 229 1.27 -15.24 -7.99
N ILE A 230 2.31 -15.65 -8.73
CA ILE A 230 2.37 -16.96 -9.38
C ILE A 230 2.39 -18.07 -8.32
N LEU A 231 3.34 -18.00 -7.37
CA LEU A 231 3.45 -19.00 -6.30
C LEU A 231 2.21 -19.02 -5.41
N GLY A 232 1.72 -17.86 -4.98
CA GLY A 232 0.53 -17.77 -4.14
C GLY A 232 -0.68 -18.43 -4.81
N THR A 233 -0.87 -18.22 -6.11
CA THR A 233 -1.95 -18.88 -6.85
C THR A 233 -1.76 -20.39 -6.91
N PHE A 234 -0.55 -20.88 -7.17
CA PHE A 234 -0.27 -22.32 -7.21
C PHE A 234 -0.40 -23.01 -5.85
N ILE A 235 0.03 -22.36 -4.77
CA ILE A 235 -0.16 -22.87 -3.40
C ILE A 235 -1.65 -22.99 -3.10
N MET A 236 -2.44 -21.97 -3.42
CA MET A 236 -3.89 -22.00 -3.21
C MET A 236 -4.60 -23.03 -4.09
N ASP A 237 -4.15 -23.24 -5.33
CA ASP A 237 -4.71 -24.26 -6.23
C ASP A 237 -4.29 -25.70 -5.80
N ALA A 238 -3.20 -25.85 -5.05
CA ALA A 238 -2.73 -27.13 -4.51
C ALA A 238 -3.45 -27.54 -3.21
N ILE A 239 -3.88 -26.57 -2.38
CA ILE A 239 -4.57 -26.82 -1.12
C ILE A 239 -6.05 -27.12 -1.38
N LYS A 240 -6.50 -28.32 -1.00
CA LYS A 240 -7.89 -28.76 -1.20
C LYS A 240 -8.90 -28.07 -0.29
N ASP A 241 -8.48 -27.66 0.91
CA ASP A 241 -9.34 -27.04 1.91
C ASP A 241 -8.84 -25.61 2.23
N PRO A 242 -9.61 -24.56 1.87
CA PRO A 242 -9.21 -23.18 2.12
C PRO A 242 -9.06 -22.83 3.60
N GLU A 243 -9.70 -23.56 4.52
CA GLU A 243 -9.53 -23.31 5.96
C GLU A 243 -8.12 -23.70 6.42
N ILE A 244 -7.58 -24.81 5.91
CA ILE A 244 -6.21 -25.23 6.20
C ILE A 244 -5.21 -24.18 5.72
N ALA A 245 -5.44 -23.59 4.54
CA ALA A 245 -4.58 -22.52 4.02
C ALA A 245 -4.55 -21.29 4.96
N LYS A 246 -5.69 -20.92 5.56
CA LYS A 246 -5.75 -19.83 6.53
C LYS A 246 -4.96 -20.15 7.80
N PHE A 247 -5.12 -21.35 8.36
CA PHE A 247 -4.36 -21.76 9.54
C PHE A 247 -2.86 -21.77 9.27
N ILE A 248 -2.42 -22.32 8.14
CA ILE A 248 -1.01 -22.30 7.74
C ILE A 248 -0.52 -20.85 7.63
N ALA A 249 -1.27 -19.96 6.98
CA ALA A 249 -0.88 -18.56 6.84
C ALA A 249 -0.75 -17.84 8.19
N ILE A 250 -1.69 -18.07 9.11
CA ILE A 250 -1.65 -17.49 10.47
C ILE A 250 -0.48 -18.06 11.26
N THR A 251 -0.23 -19.37 11.19
CA THR A 251 0.90 -20.01 11.88
C THR A 251 2.23 -19.48 11.35
N VAL A 252 2.40 -19.38 10.04
CA VAL A 252 3.61 -18.81 9.42
C VAL A 252 3.80 -17.35 9.86
N LEU A 253 2.72 -16.56 9.93
CA LEU A 253 2.79 -15.16 10.38
C LEU A 253 3.15 -15.04 11.87
N CYS A 254 2.65 -15.92 12.74
CA CYS A 254 2.92 -15.89 14.17
C CYS A 254 4.27 -16.53 14.56
N CYS A 255 4.82 -17.41 13.73
CA CYS A 255 6.10 -18.07 13.98
C CYS A 255 7.31 -17.28 13.48
N HIS A 256 7.09 -16.18 12.75
CA HIS A 256 8.12 -15.28 12.24
C HIS A 256 8.10 -13.95 13.00
#